data_AF-A0A2H1EGQ0-F1
#
_entry.id   AF-A0A2H1EGQ0-F1
#
_cell.length_a   1.000
_cell.length_b   1.000
_cell.length_c   1.000
_cell.angle_alpha   90.00
_cell.angle_beta   90.00
_cell.angle_gamma   90.00
#
_symmetry.space_group_name_H-M   'P 1'
#
loop_
_entity.id
_entity.type
_entity.pdbx_description
1 polymer ?
#
loop_
_entity_poly.entity_id
_entity_poly.type
_entity_poly.pdbx_seq_one_letter_code
_entity_poly.pdbx_strand_id
1 'polypeptide(L)'
;MLQNEFHFFNAIAVFVASIVPLYLTFKLKNPKLKKLTLVLGIFIIIHGIYHSVGSLGNIFLAKGILDPLSAMVLLGFGLMYLRFQTKKETRT
;
A
#
# COMPACT_ATOMS: atom_id res chain seq x y z
N MET A 1 -7.06 27.04 -5.55
CA MET A 1 -7.02 26.28 -6.83
C MET A 1 -5.81 25.35 -6.90
N LEU A 2 -4.58 25.86 -6.83
CA LEU A 2 -3.34 25.04 -6.88
C LEU A 2 -3.28 23.86 -5.90
N GLN A 3 -3.69 24.02 -4.62
CA GLN A 3 -3.64 22.92 -3.64
C GLN A 3 -4.52 21.72 -4.03
N ASN A 4 -5.75 21.95 -4.51
CA ASN A 4 -6.65 20.86 -4.88
C ASN A 4 -6.13 20.08 -6.09
N GLU A 5 -5.50 20.76 -7.04
CA GLU A 5 -4.87 20.10 -8.19
C GLU A 5 -3.70 19.22 -7.75
N PHE A 6 -2.83 19.73 -6.87
CA PHE A 6 -1.73 18.95 -6.29
C PHE A 6 -2.22 17.70 -5.55
N HIS A 7 -3.28 17.82 -4.74
CA HIS A 7 -3.87 16.67 -4.05
C HIS A 7 -4.43 15.62 -5.01
N PHE A 8 -5.02 16.05 -6.12
CA PHE A 8 -5.56 15.16 -7.15
C PHE A 8 -4.45 14.42 -7.92
N PHE A 9 -3.42 15.13 -8.39
CA PHE A 9 -2.28 14.49 -9.06
C PHE A 9 -1.54 13.52 -8.14
N ASN A 10 -1.40 13.87 -6.85
CA ASN A 10 -0.80 12.97 -5.87
C ASN A 10 -1.64 11.70 -5.67
N ALA A 11 -2.98 11.81 -5.63
CA ALA A 11 -3.86 10.65 -5.55
C ALA A 11 -3.66 9.68 -6.73
N ILE A 12 -3.58 10.23 -7.96
CA ILE A 12 -3.32 9.44 -9.16
C ILE A 12 -1.94 8.79 -9.10
N ALA A 13 -0.90 9.55 -8.74
CA ALA A 13 0.46 9.03 -8.65
C ALA A 13 0.57 7.86 -7.66
N VAL A 14 -0.03 7.99 -6.48
CA VAL A 14 -0.09 6.92 -5.47
C VAL A 14 -0.86 5.71 -6.03
N PHE A 15 -1.99 5.92 -6.70
CA PHE A 15 -2.78 4.82 -7.24
C PHE A 15 -2.02 4.06 -8.35
N VAL A 16 -1.37 4.78 -9.26
CA VAL A 16 -0.53 4.21 -10.33
C VAL A 16 0.66 3.44 -9.75
N ALA A 17 1.22 3.89 -8.63
CA ALA A 17 2.31 3.18 -7.96
C ALA A 17 1.92 1.75 -7.53
N SER A 18 0.63 1.44 -7.35
CA SER A 18 0.17 0.08 -7.01
C SER A 18 0.37 -0.93 -8.14
N ILE A 19 0.43 -0.47 -9.40
CA ILE A 19 0.56 -1.34 -10.58
C ILE A 19 1.82 -2.19 -10.49
N VAL A 20 2.94 -1.61 -10.05
CA VAL A 20 4.23 -2.29 -9.96
C VAL A 20 4.20 -3.49 -8.98
N PRO A 21 3.84 -3.32 -7.69
CA PRO A 21 3.75 -4.46 -6.76
C PRO A 21 2.66 -5.47 -7.14
N LEU A 22 1.54 -5.02 -7.73
CA LEU A 22 0.53 -5.95 -8.24
C LEU A 22 1.07 -6.78 -9.41
N TYR A 23 1.74 -6.17 -10.38
CA TYR A 23 2.40 -6.87 -11.47
C TYR A 23 3.45 -7.87 -10.97
N LEU A 24 4.28 -7.46 -10.01
CA LEU A 24 5.26 -8.34 -9.38
C LEU A 24 4.61 -9.55 -8.71
N THR A 25 3.43 -9.38 -8.09
CA THR A 25 2.69 -10.48 -7.47
C THR A 25 2.38 -11.60 -8.46
N PHE A 26 2.09 -11.28 -9.72
CA PHE A 26 1.85 -12.28 -10.76
C PHE A 26 3.13 -12.82 -11.37
N LYS A 27 4.17 -11.99 -11.53
CA LYS A 27 5.44 -12.36 -12.16
C LYS A 27 6.34 -13.22 -11.27
N LEU A 28 6.32 -12.99 -9.96
CA LEU A 28 7.25 -13.64 -9.03
C LEU A 28 6.89 -15.11 -8.82
N LYS A 29 7.90 -15.98 -8.85
CA LYS A 29 7.76 -17.42 -8.55
C LYS A 29 7.84 -17.72 -7.05
N ASN A 30 8.59 -16.91 -6.29
CA ASN A 30 8.77 -17.13 -4.86
C ASN A 30 7.48 -16.77 -4.10
N PRO A 31 6.79 -17.74 -3.46
CA PRO A 31 5.51 -17.49 -2.80
C PRO A 31 5.60 -16.50 -1.64
N LYS A 32 6.76 -16.37 -0.97
CA LYS A 32 6.97 -15.35 0.07
C LYS A 32 6.97 -13.95 -0.54
N LEU A 33 7.70 -13.76 -1.64
CA LEU A 33 7.77 -12.47 -2.32
C LEU A 33 6.42 -12.10 -2.94
N LYS A 34 5.68 -13.06 -3.51
CA LYS A 34 4.30 -12.85 -3.99
C LYS A 34 3.40 -12.29 -2.89
N LYS A 35 3.45 -12.88 -1.69
CA LYS A 35 2.66 -12.40 -0.54
C LYS A 35 3.06 -10.99 -0.12
N LEU A 36 4.37 -10.69 -0.06
CA LEU A 36 4.87 -9.36 0.25
C LEU A 36 4.40 -8.31 -0.76
N THR A 37 4.55 -8.58 -2.06
CA THR A 37 4.13 -7.63 -3.10
C THR A 37 2.62 -7.48 -3.16
N LEU A 38 1.85 -8.53 -2.84
CA LEU A 38 0.39 -8.46 -2.75
C LEU A 38 -0.05 -7.53 -1.61
N VAL A 39 0.49 -7.72 -0.40
CA VAL A 39 0.16 -6.87 0.76
C VAL A 39 0.60 -5.43 0.52
N LEU A 40 1.77 -5.23 -0.09
CA LEU A 40 2.24 -3.90 -0.49
C LEU A 40 1.31 -3.25 -1.53
N GLY A 41 0.83 -4.01 -2.52
CA GLY A 41 -0.16 -3.52 -3.48
C GLY A 41 -1.47 -3.10 -2.82
N ILE A 42 -1.99 -3.92 -1.89
CA ILE A 42 -3.19 -3.60 -1.10
C ILE A 42 -3.00 -2.32 -0.30
N PHE A 43 -1.86 -2.15 0.38
CA PHE A 43 -1.53 -0.93 1.10
C PHE A 43 -1.62 0.31 0.19
N ILE A 44 -0.97 0.27 -0.97
CA ILE A 44 -0.95 1.41 -1.90
C ILE A 44 -2.34 1.72 -2.46
N ILE A 45 -3.16 0.69 -2.73
CA ILE A 45 -4.56 0.90 -3.14
C ILE A 45 -5.33 1.62 -2.04
N ILE A 46 -5.29 1.14 -0.80
CA ILE A 46 -6.01 1.77 0.33
C ILE A 46 -5.52 3.20 0.54
N HIS A 47 -4.21 3.43 0.46
CA HIS A 47 -3.60 4.74 0.62
C HIS A 47 -3.95 5.70 -0.54
N GLY A 48 -4.07 5.19 -1.77
CA GLY A 48 -4.58 5.94 -2.92
C GLY A 48 -6.05 6.30 -2.74
N ILE A 49 -6.89 5.36 -2.27
CA ILE A 49 -8.31 5.61 -1.96
C ILE A 49 -8.44 6.67 -0.86
N TYR A 50 -7.58 6.64 0.18
CA TYR A 50 -7.49 7.68 1.19
C TYR A 50 -7.35 9.08 0.57
N HIS A 51 -6.37 9.26 -0.32
CA HIS A 51 -6.15 10.55 -1.00
C HIS A 51 -7.35 10.96 -1.87
N SER A 52 -7.94 10.01 -2.61
CA SER A 52 -9.12 10.27 -3.45
C SER A 52 -10.31 10.72 -2.61
N VAL A 53 -10.66 9.98 -1.55
CA VAL A 53 -11.78 10.28 -0.65
C VAL A 53 -11.56 11.60 0.09
N GLY A 54 -10.33 11.89 0.50
CA GLY A 54 -9.96 13.17 1.09
C GLY A 54 -10.13 14.34 0.12
N SER A 55 -9.75 14.15 -1.15
CA SER A 55 -9.90 15.19 -2.19
C SER A 55 -11.36 15.48 -2.54
N LEU A 56 -12.26 14.50 -2.34
CA LEU A 56 -13.71 14.65 -2.48
C LEU A 56 -14.36 15.34 -1.27
N GLY A 57 -13.58 15.75 -0.26
CA GLY A 57 -14.06 16.46 0.92
C GLY A 57 -14.53 15.56 2.07
N ASN A 58 -14.45 14.24 1.94
CA ASN A 58 -14.88 13.32 3.00
C ASN A 58 -13.74 13.04 3.99
N ILE A 59 -13.50 14.01 4.87
CA ILE A 59 -12.38 14.00 5.82
C ILE A 59 -12.51 12.87 6.85
N PHE A 60 -13.73 12.55 7.31
CA PHE A 60 -13.95 11.50 8.31
C PHE A 60 -13.54 10.13 7.79
N LEU A 61 -13.99 9.73 6.60
CA LEU A 61 -13.60 8.46 6.01
C LEU A 61 -12.10 8.44 5.67
N ALA A 62 -11.57 9.53 5.14
CA ALA A 62 -10.16 9.62 4.76
C ALA A 62 -9.24 9.52 5.99
N LYS A 63 -9.33 10.47 6.92
CA LYS A 63 -8.41 10.56 8.06
C LYS A 63 -8.78 9.64 9.23
N GLY A 64 -10.07 9.37 9.44
CA GLY A 64 -10.55 8.58 10.56
C GLY A 64 -10.44 7.07 10.34
N ILE A 65 -10.56 6.61 9.08
CA ILE A 65 -10.64 5.18 8.76
C ILE A 65 -9.54 4.76 7.80
N LEU A 66 -9.46 5.38 6.63
CA LEU A 66 -8.56 4.91 5.56
C LEU A 66 -7.08 5.14 5.88
N ASP A 67 -6.74 6.28 6.48
CA ASP A 67 -5.38 6.59 6.91
C ASP A 67 -4.85 5.57 7.94
N PRO A 68 -5.50 5.35 9.11
CA PRO A 68 -5.05 4.35 10.07
C PRO A 68 -5.12 2.92 9.51
N LEU A 69 -6.12 2.60 8.68
CA LEU A 69 -6.20 1.29 8.03
C LEU A 69 -4.98 1.06 7.11
N SER A 70 -4.58 2.05 6.33
CA SER A 70 -3.40 1.96 5.47
C SER A 70 -2.13 1.72 6.30
N ALA A 71 -1.97 2.44 7.41
CA ALA A 71 -0.86 2.25 8.34
C ALA A 71 -0.84 0.83 8.94
N MET A 72 -2.00 0.28 9.33
CA MET A 72 -2.11 -1.09 9.84
C MET A 72 -1.68 -2.13 8.80
N VAL A 73 -2.06 -1.96 7.54
CA VAL A 73 -1.64 -2.86 6.45
C VAL A 73 -0.13 -2.77 6.23
N LEU A 74 0.45 -1.57 6.28
CA LEU A 74 1.90 -1.38 6.15
C LEU A 74 2.69 -2.00 7.32
N LEU A 75 2.17 -1.88 8.54
CA LEU A 75 2.74 -2.57 9.70
C LEU A 75 2.69 -4.09 9.51
N GLY A 76 1.56 -4.62 9.03
CA GLY A 76 1.42 -6.04 8.68
C GLY A 76 2.43 -6.49 7.62
N PHE A 77 2.69 -5.67 6.61
CA PHE A 77 3.75 -5.90 5.62
C PHE A 77 5.13 -6.02 6.29
N GLY A 78 5.49 -5.07 7.16
CA GLY A 78 6.77 -5.07 7.87
C GLY A 78 6.97 -6.31 8.74
N LEU A 79 5.96 -6.69 9.52
CA LEU A 79 5.99 -7.90 10.35
C LEU A 79 6.14 -9.18 9.50
N MET A 80 5.43 -9.23 8.37
CA MET A 80 5.53 -10.37 7.45
C MET A 80 6.92 -10.46 6.80
N TYR A 81 7.52 -9.33 6.43
CA TYR A 81 8.87 -9.27 5.90
C TYR A 81 9.89 -9.81 6.90
N LEU A 82 9.85 -9.34 8.15
CA LEU A 82 10.73 -9.81 9.22
C LEU A 82 10.62 -11.33 9.41
N ARG A 83 9.39 -11.85 9.51
CA ARG A 83 9.13 -13.29 9.64
C ARG A 83 9.74 -14.10 8.49
N PHE A 84 9.74 -13.56 7.28
CA PHE A 84 10.30 -14.26 6.11
C PHE A 84 11.82 -14.28 6.09
N GLN A 85 12.46 -13.24 6.62
CA GLN A 85 13.92 -13.14 6.75
C GLN A 85 14.47 -14.02 7.88
N THR A 86 13.88 -14.00 9.07
CA THR A 86 14.31 -14.85 10.19
C THR A 86 14.24 -16.34 9.86
N LYS A 87 13.23 -16.75 9.05
CA LYS A 87 13.11 -18.15 8.56
C LYS A 87 14.18 -18.53 7.53
N LYS A 88 14.87 -17.54 6.93
CA LYS A 88 15.96 -17.76 5.97
C LYS A 88 17.28 -17.98 6.71
N GLU A 89 17.57 -17.17 7.73
CA GLU A 89 18.77 -17.28 8.59
C GLU A 89 18.84 -18.57 9.41
N THR A 90 17.70 -19.10 9.86
CA THR A 90 17.65 -20.36 10.63
C THR A 90 17.82 -21.63 9.77
N ARG A 91 17.99 -21.50 8.44
CA ARG A 91 18.13 -22.62 7.49
C ARG A 91 19.46 -22.62 6.74
N THR A 92 20.36 -21.69 7.05
CA THR A 92 21.75 -21.63 6.57
C THR A 92 22.67 -22.17 7.66
#